data_AF-A0A482T932-F1
#
_entry.id   AF-A0A482T932-F1
#
_cell.length_a   1.000
_cell.length_b   1.000
_cell.length_c   1.000
_cell.angle_alpha   90.00
_cell.angle_beta   90.00
_cell.angle_gamma   90.00
#
_symmetry.space_group_name_H-M   'P 1'
#
loop_
_entity.id
_entity.type
_entity.pdbx_description
1 polymer ?
#
loop_
_entity_poly.entity_id
_entity_poly.type
_entity_poly.pdbx_seq_one_letter_code
_entity_poly.pdbx_strand_id
1 'polypeptide(L)'
;MDDHTRDPTVEAPDGNPSGWRTDGQWEHETLRRAVVHGVRLYNSGEFHESHDCFEDEWYNYGRGNTESKFLHGMVQVAAGAYKHFDFEDDDGMRSLFRTSLQYFRGVPNDYYGVDLLDVRTTVTNALSDPSALQGWQIRLDGEYPTCRPEDIEFAESLEH
;
A
#
# COMPACT_ATOMS: atom_id res chain seq x y z
N MET A 1 11.04 6.57 21.23
CA MET A 1 12.08 5.54 21.13
C MET A 1 11.61 4.69 19.99
N ASP A 2 12.27 4.92 18.87
CA ASP A 2 11.66 4.88 17.54
C ASP A 2 11.97 3.52 16.92
N ASP A 3 11.30 2.50 17.46
CA ASP A 3 11.58 1.08 17.20
C ASP A 3 11.11 0.59 15.81
N HIS A 4 10.64 1.50 14.96
CA HIS A 4 10.07 1.24 13.63
C HIS A 4 11.04 1.60 12.49
N THR A 5 12.35 1.46 12.72
CA THR A 5 13.34 1.96 11.74
C THR A 5 14.19 0.88 11.12
N ARG A 6 14.17 -0.36 11.63
CA ARG A 6 15.03 -1.41 11.08
C ARG A 6 14.38 -2.78 10.88
N ASP A 7 14.48 -3.25 9.64
CA ASP A 7 14.15 -4.60 9.21
C ASP A 7 15.17 -5.05 8.15
N PRO A 8 16.06 -6.02 8.45
CA PRO A 8 17.08 -6.48 7.51
C PRO A 8 16.54 -7.35 6.37
N THR A 9 15.25 -7.68 6.36
CA THR A 9 14.62 -8.54 5.35
C THR A 9 14.17 -7.77 4.11
N VAL A 10 14.13 -6.43 4.15
CA VAL A 10 13.70 -5.64 3.00
C VAL A 10 14.84 -5.45 2.00
N GLU A 11 14.57 -5.80 0.75
CA GLU A 11 15.53 -5.66 -0.33
C GLU A 11 15.71 -4.21 -0.78
N ALA A 12 16.86 -3.93 -1.39
CA ALA A 12 17.14 -2.66 -2.03
C ALA A 12 16.26 -2.51 -3.31
N PRO A 13 15.77 -1.30 -3.62
CA PRO A 13 15.01 -1.07 -4.84
C PRO A 13 15.90 -1.04 -6.08
N ASP A 14 15.27 -1.19 -7.24
CA ASP A 14 15.86 -0.75 -8.50
C ASP A 14 15.86 0.78 -8.57
N GLY A 15 17.05 1.38 -8.64
CA GLY A 15 17.21 2.83 -8.65
C GLY A 15 17.16 3.47 -7.26
N ASN A 16 16.71 4.72 -7.17
CA ASN A 16 16.63 5.49 -5.91
C ASN A 16 15.24 6.14 -5.76
N PRO A 17 14.17 5.36 -5.57
CA PRO A 17 12.82 5.88 -5.38
C PRO A 17 12.73 6.74 -4.11
N SER A 18 11.72 7.59 -4.04
CA SER A 18 11.43 8.37 -2.83
C SER A 18 11.29 7.47 -1.59
N GLY A 19 12.05 7.75 -0.55
CA GLY A 19 12.17 6.90 0.66
C GLY A 19 13.47 6.10 0.73
N TRP A 20 14.22 5.99 -0.37
CA TRP A 20 15.56 5.38 -0.39
C TRP A 20 16.64 6.43 -0.07
N ARG A 21 17.54 6.11 0.87
CA ARG A 21 18.61 6.99 1.34
C ARG A 21 19.93 6.70 0.65
N THR A 22 20.82 7.69 0.64
CA THR A 22 22.15 7.57 -0.01
C THR A 22 23.10 6.59 0.67
N ASP A 23 22.81 6.16 1.91
CA ASP A 23 23.56 5.13 2.63
C ASP A 23 23.11 3.70 2.32
N GLY A 24 22.19 3.52 1.37
CA GLY A 24 21.75 2.21 0.90
C GLY A 24 20.71 1.56 1.81
N GLN A 25 19.88 2.36 2.46
CA GLN A 25 18.77 1.89 3.28
C GLN A 25 17.49 2.66 2.96
N TRP A 26 16.35 2.04 3.24
CA TRP A 26 15.08 2.76 3.34
C TRP A 26 15.09 3.69 4.56
N GLU A 27 14.43 4.84 4.49
CA GLU A 27 14.28 5.76 5.62
C GLU A 27 13.57 5.08 6.81
N HIS A 28 12.55 4.28 6.51
CA HIS A 28 11.83 3.45 7.46
C HIS A 28 11.66 2.03 6.90
N GLU A 29 12.47 1.08 7.38
CA GLU A 29 12.46 -0.29 6.88
C GLU A 29 11.14 -1.03 7.19
N THR A 30 10.42 -0.69 8.28
CA THR A 30 9.08 -1.25 8.57
C THR A 30 8.01 -0.72 7.61
N LEU A 31 8.11 0.54 7.17
CA LEU A 31 7.23 1.09 6.12
C LEU A 31 7.42 0.33 4.82
N ARG A 32 8.68 0.07 4.46
CA ARG A 32 9.00 -0.74 3.29
C ARG A 32 8.45 -2.15 3.43
N ARG A 33 8.59 -2.78 4.60
CA ARG A 33 8.04 -4.12 4.85
C ARG A 33 6.52 -4.14 4.66
N ALA A 34 5.79 -3.17 5.23
CA ALA A 34 4.35 -3.04 5.05
C ALA A 34 3.97 -2.88 3.57
N VAL A 35 4.73 -2.10 2.80
CA VAL A 35 4.55 -1.99 1.34
C VAL A 35 4.75 -3.32 0.63
N VAL A 36 5.81 -4.06 0.94
CA VAL A 36 6.11 -5.34 0.29
C VAL A 36 4.99 -6.35 0.54
N HIS A 37 4.62 -6.59 1.80
CA HIS A 37 3.55 -7.54 2.12
C HIS A 37 2.20 -7.06 1.62
N GLY A 38 1.83 -5.81 1.90
CA GLY A 38 0.53 -5.24 1.53
C GLY A 38 0.29 -5.23 0.02
N VAL A 39 1.29 -4.90 -0.80
CA VAL A 39 1.16 -4.94 -2.27
C VAL A 39 1.08 -6.38 -2.79
N ARG A 40 1.90 -7.30 -2.27
CA ARG A 40 1.87 -8.71 -2.68
C ARG A 40 0.51 -9.36 -2.38
N LEU A 41 -0.05 -9.07 -1.22
CA LEU A 41 -1.39 -9.52 -0.81
C LEU A 41 -2.48 -8.91 -1.70
N TYR A 42 -2.44 -7.60 -1.94
CA TYR A 42 -3.38 -6.92 -2.84
C TYR A 42 -3.39 -7.55 -4.24
N ASN A 43 -2.20 -7.78 -4.79
CA ASN A 43 -2.03 -8.34 -6.14
C ASN A 43 -2.48 -9.79 -6.28
N SER A 44 -2.70 -10.48 -5.15
CA SER A 44 -3.25 -11.83 -5.07
C SER A 44 -4.73 -11.88 -4.68
N GLY A 45 -5.36 -10.72 -4.44
CA GLY A 45 -6.77 -10.63 -4.06
C GLY A 45 -7.05 -10.76 -2.56
N GLU A 46 -6.01 -10.82 -1.72
CA GLU A 46 -6.11 -10.89 -0.25
C GLU A 46 -6.24 -9.45 0.30
N PHE A 47 -7.39 -8.82 0.01
CA PHE A 47 -7.57 -7.38 0.25
C PHE A 47 -7.70 -7.00 1.72
N HIS A 48 -8.21 -7.91 2.56
CA HIS A 48 -8.34 -7.69 3.99
C HIS A 48 -6.96 -7.70 4.67
N GLU A 49 -6.16 -8.72 4.40
CA GLU A 49 -4.80 -8.88 4.90
C GLU A 49 -3.88 -7.77 4.36
N SER A 50 -4.09 -7.35 3.11
CA SER A 50 -3.43 -6.18 2.54
C SER A 50 -3.74 -4.90 3.33
N HIS A 51 -5.01 -4.68 3.68
CA HIS A 51 -5.43 -3.56 4.50
C HIS A 51 -4.73 -3.57 5.86
N ASP A 52 -4.69 -4.71 6.53
CA ASP A 52 -4.13 -4.82 7.88
C ASP A 52 -2.62 -4.55 7.91
N CYS A 53 -1.89 -5.00 6.88
CA CYS A 53 -0.48 -4.67 6.72
C CYS A 53 -0.22 -3.16 6.66
N PHE A 54 -1.08 -2.41 5.95
CA PHE A 54 -0.95 -0.96 5.86
C PHE A 54 -1.48 -0.25 7.11
N GLU A 55 -2.52 -0.78 7.75
CA GLU A 55 -3.13 -0.18 8.94
C GLU A 55 -2.20 -0.26 10.16
N ASP A 56 -1.57 -1.43 10.39
CA ASP A 56 -0.61 -1.63 11.48
C ASP A 56 0.50 -0.56 11.44
N GLU A 57 1.07 -0.36 10.25
CA GLU A 57 2.17 0.57 10.06
C GLU A 57 1.73 2.04 10.05
N TRP A 58 0.48 2.33 9.67
CA TRP A 58 -0.04 3.70 9.60
C TRP A 58 0.02 4.43 10.94
N TYR A 59 -0.30 3.75 12.04
CA TYR A 59 -0.34 4.38 13.37
C TYR A 59 1.04 4.83 13.87
N ASN A 60 2.14 4.35 13.28
CA ASN A 60 3.52 4.62 13.72
C ASN A 60 4.01 6.03 13.34
N TYR A 61 3.37 6.72 12.40
CA TYR A 61 3.88 7.99 11.83
C TYR A 61 3.11 9.25 12.28
N GLY A 62 2.20 9.15 13.24
CA GLY A 62 1.39 10.30 13.66
C GLY A 62 0.46 10.79 12.54
N ARG A 63 0.37 12.11 12.32
CA ARG A 63 -0.61 12.70 11.39
C ARG A 63 -0.02 13.82 10.54
N GLY A 64 -0.31 13.79 9.24
CA GLY A 64 -0.12 14.92 8.31
C GLY A 64 1.23 14.97 7.59
N ASN A 65 2.18 14.10 7.95
CA ASN A 65 3.41 13.86 7.18
C ASN A 65 3.17 12.96 5.97
N THR A 66 4.19 12.81 5.13
CA THR A 66 4.11 12.04 3.87
C THR A 66 3.85 10.57 4.14
N GLU A 67 4.48 10.00 5.16
CA GLU A 67 4.41 8.60 5.57
C GLU A 67 2.97 8.25 5.99
N SER A 68 2.39 8.99 6.95
CA SER A 68 1.01 8.74 7.42
C SER A 68 -0.03 8.98 6.32
N LYS A 69 0.22 9.93 5.41
CA LYS A 69 -0.65 10.20 4.26
C LYS A 69 -0.59 9.08 3.22
N PHE A 70 0.60 8.57 2.93
CA PHE A 70 0.77 7.44 2.03
C PHE A 70 0.08 6.19 2.58
N LEU A 71 0.38 5.82 3.83
CA LEU A 71 -0.17 4.61 4.46
C LEU A 71 -1.70 4.69 4.57
N HIS A 72 -2.27 5.81 5.02
CA HIS A 72 -3.72 5.97 5.06
C HIS A 72 -4.36 5.88 3.67
N GLY A 73 -3.70 6.42 2.64
CA GLY A 73 -4.16 6.22 1.27
C GLY A 73 -4.19 4.75 0.87
N MET A 74 -3.12 3.99 1.15
CA MET A 74 -3.03 2.56 0.83
C MET A 74 -4.04 1.70 1.62
N VAL A 75 -4.24 1.99 2.92
CA VAL A 75 -5.32 1.40 3.74
C VAL A 75 -6.66 1.51 3.03
N GLN A 76 -6.98 2.71 2.53
CA GLN A 76 -8.27 2.94 1.86
C GLN A 76 -8.35 2.34 0.45
N VAL A 77 -7.22 2.17 -0.25
CA VAL A 77 -7.18 1.44 -1.52
C VAL A 77 -7.48 -0.05 -1.28
N ALA A 78 -6.86 -0.66 -0.28
CA ALA A 78 -7.10 -2.06 0.10
C ALA A 78 -8.55 -2.26 0.58
N ALA A 79 -9.02 -1.46 1.54
CA ALA A 79 -10.40 -1.53 2.03
C ALA A 79 -11.45 -1.25 0.93
N GLY A 80 -11.15 -0.35 -0.01
CA GLY A 80 -12.05 -0.08 -1.12
C GLY A 80 -12.15 -1.27 -2.08
N ALA A 81 -11.02 -1.92 -2.39
CA ALA A 81 -11.02 -3.15 -3.18
C ALA A 81 -11.77 -4.28 -2.47
N TYR A 82 -11.51 -4.49 -1.17
CA TYR A 82 -12.22 -5.46 -0.34
C TYR A 82 -13.74 -5.25 -0.40
N LYS A 83 -14.21 -4.01 -0.26
CA LYS A 83 -15.63 -3.67 -0.42
C LYS A 83 -16.21 -4.04 -1.78
N HIS A 84 -15.47 -3.79 -2.86
CA HIS A 84 -15.92 -4.11 -4.21
C HIS A 84 -15.97 -5.63 -4.45
N PHE A 85 -14.90 -6.36 -4.14
CA PHE A 85 -14.77 -7.77 -4.51
C PHE A 85 -15.51 -8.72 -3.56
N ASP A 86 -15.51 -8.45 -2.25
CA ASP A 86 -16.10 -9.38 -1.25
C ASP A 86 -17.57 -9.07 -0.94
N PHE A 87 -17.99 -7.81 -1.12
CA PHE A 87 -19.33 -7.36 -0.72
C PHE A 87 -20.14 -6.74 -1.85
N GLU A 88 -19.58 -6.58 -3.06
CA GLU A 88 -20.21 -5.88 -4.17
C GLU A 88 -20.69 -4.44 -3.77
N ASP A 89 -20.02 -3.83 -2.78
CA ASP A 89 -20.34 -2.51 -2.23
C ASP A 89 -19.55 -1.41 -2.95
N ASP A 90 -19.98 -1.11 -4.17
CA ASP A 90 -19.35 -0.08 -4.99
C ASP A 90 -19.49 1.33 -4.39
N ASP A 91 -20.55 1.60 -3.62
CA ASP A 91 -20.74 2.91 -2.99
C ASP A 91 -19.71 3.12 -1.87
N GLY A 92 -19.49 2.08 -1.05
CA GLY A 92 -18.44 2.07 -0.05
C GLY A 92 -17.04 2.14 -0.66
N MET A 93 -16.76 1.38 -1.72
CA MET A 93 -15.51 1.50 -2.49
C MET A 93 -15.30 2.93 -2.98
N ARG A 94 -16.31 3.53 -3.66
CA ARG A 94 -16.23 4.92 -4.16
C ARG A 94 -15.99 5.93 -3.06
N SER A 95 -16.54 5.72 -1.86
CA SER A 95 -16.30 6.59 -0.71
C SER A 95 -14.82 6.57 -0.31
N LEU A 96 -14.27 5.37 -0.09
CA LEU A 96 -12.87 5.17 0.31
C LEU A 96 -11.89 5.64 -0.75
N PHE A 97 -12.18 5.39 -2.02
CA PHE A 97 -11.33 5.82 -3.13
C PHE A 97 -11.26 7.34 -3.28
N ARG A 98 -12.35 8.06 -3.01
CA ARG A 98 -12.30 9.53 -3.00
C ARG A 98 -11.41 10.06 -1.88
N THR A 99 -11.48 9.46 -0.70
CA THR A 99 -10.64 9.89 0.43
C THR A 99 -9.19 9.48 0.25
N SER A 100 -8.91 8.33 -0.35
CA SER A 100 -7.53 7.85 -0.60
C SER A 100 -6.79 8.81 -1.53
N LEU A 101 -7.45 9.28 -2.58
CA LEU A 101 -6.92 10.29 -3.50
C LEU A 101 -6.58 11.61 -2.80
N GLN A 102 -7.32 12.01 -1.76
CA GLN A 102 -6.99 13.20 -0.98
C GLN A 102 -5.75 12.98 -0.11
N TYR A 103 -5.63 11.80 0.51
CA TYR A 103 -4.45 11.43 1.29
C TYR A 103 -3.20 11.42 0.43
N PHE A 104 -3.28 10.86 -0.78
CA PHE A 104 -2.14 10.82 -1.67
C PHE A 104 -1.65 12.20 -2.15
N ARG A 105 -2.41 13.30 -2.00
CA ARG A 105 -1.97 14.62 -2.49
C ARG A 105 -0.65 15.06 -1.85
N GLY A 106 0.37 15.26 -2.67
CA GLY A 106 1.70 15.67 -2.22
C GLY A 106 2.63 14.51 -1.84
N VAL A 107 2.16 13.27 -1.87
CA VAL A 107 3.03 12.08 -1.80
C VAL A 107 3.73 11.91 -3.16
N PRO A 108 5.04 11.60 -3.21
CA PRO A 108 5.75 11.31 -4.46
C PRO A 108 5.10 10.16 -5.25
N ASN A 109 5.24 10.18 -6.58
CA ASN A 109 4.61 9.17 -7.44
C ASN A 109 5.35 7.82 -7.46
N ASP A 110 6.52 7.74 -6.85
CA ASP A 110 7.42 6.58 -6.79
C ASP A 110 7.71 6.15 -5.34
N TYR A 111 6.84 6.55 -4.40
CA TYR A 111 7.11 6.44 -2.97
C TYR A 111 7.23 4.99 -2.52
N TYR A 112 8.34 4.68 -1.84
CA TYR A 112 8.69 3.32 -1.38
C TYR A 112 8.66 2.25 -2.46
N GLY A 113 8.92 2.63 -3.72
CA GLY A 113 8.96 1.73 -4.88
C GLY A 113 7.60 1.49 -5.55
N VAL A 114 6.51 2.02 -4.99
CA VAL A 114 5.16 1.91 -5.56
C VAL A 114 4.99 2.89 -6.72
N ASP A 115 4.44 2.43 -7.85
CA ASP A 115 3.94 3.34 -8.90
C ASP A 115 2.63 3.99 -8.46
N LEU A 116 2.75 5.03 -7.64
CA LEU A 116 1.59 5.71 -7.06
C LEU A 116 0.85 6.57 -8.10
N LEU A 117 1.47 6.86 -9.24
CA LEU A 117 0.76 7.49 -10.37
C LEU A 117 -0.25 6.51 -10.98
N ASP A 118 0.15 5.26 -11.22
CA ASP A 118 -0.75 4.20 -11.67
C ASP A 118 -1.89 3.98 -10.66
N VAL A 119 -1.58 3.83 -9.38
CA VAL A 119 -2.58 3.70 -8.30
C VAL A 119 -3.61 4.83 -8.35
N ARG A 120 -3.18 6.09 -8.39
CA ARG A 120 -4.11 7.22 -8.45
C ARG A 120 -4.97 7.21 -9.70
N THR A 121 -4.39 6.84 -10.84
CA THR A 121 -5.09 6.83 -12.12
C THR A 121 -6.16 5.73 -12.11
N THR A 122 -5.82 4.52 -11.70
CA THR A 122 -6.77 3.40 -11.64
C THR A 122 -7.86 3.63 -10.60
N VAL A 123 -7.52 4.11 -9.41
CA VAL A 123 -8.50 4.48 -8.37
C VAL A 123 -9.45 5.58 -8.88
N THR A 124 -8.94 6.58 -9.61
CA THR A 124 -9.77 7.62 -10.22
C THR A 124 -10.71 7.05 -11.28
N ASN A 125 -10.23 6.13 -12.12
CA ASN A 125 -11.05 5.46 -13.13
C ASN A 125 -12.16 4.61 -12.48
N ALA A 126 -11.82 3.89 -11.41
CA ALA A 126 -12.74 3.05 -10.63
C ALA A 126 -13.89 3.85 -10.00
N LEU A 127 -13.71 5.15 -9.74
CA LEU A 127 -14.83 6.02 -9.32
C LEU A 127 -15.93 6.15 -10.38
N SER A 128 -15.57 6.03 -11.65
CA SER A 128 -16.50 6.11 -12.79
C SER A 128 -16.96 4.72 -13.24
N ASP A 129 -16.03 3.75 -13.26
CA ASP A 129 -16.26 2.39 -13.71
C ASP A 129 -15.47 1.40 -12.82
N PRO A 130 -16.13 0.72 -11.86
CA PRO A 130 -15.46 -0.23 -10.95
C PRO A 130 -14.71 -1.36 -11.66
N SER A 131 -15.07 -1.68 -12.91
CA SER A 131 -14.35 -2.70 -13.69
C SER A 131 -12.88 -2.36 -13.95
N ALA A 132 -12.48 -1.09 -13.75
CA ALA A 132 -11.08 -0.68 -13.77
C ALA A 132 -10.19 -1.45 -12.77
N LEU A 133 -10.77 -2.03 -11.71
CA LEU A 133 -10.03 -2.87 -10.75
C LEU A 133 -9.86 -4.32 -11.21
N GLN A 134 -10.61 -4.79 -12.19
CA GLN A 134 -10.63 -6.20 -12.58
C GLN A 134 -9.29 -6.61 -13.20
N GLY A 135 -8.55 -7.48 -12.50
CA GLY A 135 -7.22 -7.91 -12.92
C GLY A 135 -6.14 -6.83 -12.82
N TRP A 136 -6.45 -5.67 -12.23
CA TRP A 136 -5.44 -4.66 -11.93
C TRP A 136 -4.55 -5.14 -10.79
N GLN A 137 -3.25 -4.90 -10.94
CA GLN A 137 -2.24 -5.18 -9.94
C GLN A 137 -1.41 -3.92 -9.74
N ILE A 138 -1.06 -3.64 -8.49
CA ILE A 138 -0.20 -2.54 -8.08
C ILE A 138 1.23 -2.87 -8.50
N ARG A 139 1.85 -1.97 -9.26
CA ARG A 139 3.26 -2.09 -9.63
C ARG A 139 4.15 -1.70 -8.45
N LEU A 140 5.12 -2.55 -8.13
CA LEU A 140 6.14 -2.34 -7.12
C LEU A 140 7.51 -2.67 -7.73
N ASP A 141 8.46 -1.75 -7.60
CA ASP A 141 9.83 -1.86 -8.13
C ASP A 141 9.88 -2.23 -9.63
N GLY A 142 8.92 -1.72 -10.39
CA GLY A 142 8.83 -1.98 -11.84
C GLY A 142 8.10 -3.28 -12.21
N GLU A 143 7.76 -4.14 -11.26
CA GLU A 143 7.11 -5.44 -11.50
C GLU A 143 5.73 -5.55 -10.81
N TYR A 144 5.10 -6.74 -10.89
CA TYR A 144 3.82 -7.05 -10.25
C TYR A 144 3.99 -8.23 -9.29
N PRO A 145 4.65 -8.02 -8.14
CA PRO A 145 4.90 -9.10 -7.20
C PRO A 145 3.58 -9.59 -6.59
N THR A 146 3.45 -10.90 -6.42
CA THR A 146 2.29 -11.55 -5.82
C THR A 146 2.63 -12.16 -4.47
N CYS A 147 1.58 -12.57 -3.75
CA CYS A 147 1.65 -13.21 -2.45
C CYS A 147 2.55 -14.46 -2.44
N ARG A 148 3.27 -14.61 -1.34
CA ARG A 148 4.11 -15.74 -0.94
C ARG A 148 3.68 -16.18 0.47
N PRO A 149 4.05 -17.40 0.92
CA PRO A 149 3.66 -17.88 2.26
C PRO A 149 4.04 -16.92 3.40
N GLU A 150 5.23 -16.32 3.33
CA GLU A 150 5.72 -15.35 4.32
C GLU A 150 4.89 -14.07 4.40
N ASP A 151 4.17 -13.70 3.33
CA ASP A 151 3.31 -12.51 3.32
C ASP A 151 2.00 -12.77 4.10
N ILE A 152 1.45 -13.99 3.98
CA ILE A 152 0.28 -14.44 4.77
C ILE A 152 0.68 -14.61 6.24
N GLU A 153 1.81 -15.28 6.51
CA GLU A 153 2.32 -15.47 7.88
C GLU A 153 2.55 -14.12 8.59
N PHE A 154 3.03 -13.11 7.84
CA PHE A 154 3.17 -11.76 8.38
C PHE A 154 1.82 -11.14 8.73
N ALA A 155 0.85 -11.16 7.81
CA ALA A 155 -0.49 -10.61 8.06
C ALA A 155 -1.20 -11.30 9.23
N GLU A 156 -1.17 -12.64 9.29
CA GLU A 156 -1.74 -13.42 10.40
C GLU A 156 -1.11 -13.07 11.75
N SER A 157 0.15 -12.63 11.77
CA SER A 157 0.84 -12.22 13.01
C SER A 157 0.37 -10.87 13.56
N LEU A 158 -0.30 -10.05 12.74
CA LEU A 158 -0.87 -8.76 13.13
C LEU A 158 -2.24 -8.90 13.81
N GLU A 159 -2.97 -9.98 13.50
CA GLU A 159 -4.24 -10.30 14.15
C GLU A 159 -3.99 -10.80 15.59
N HIS A 160 -4.27 -9.94 16.59
CA HIS A 160 -4.12 -10.25 18.02
C HIS A 160 -5.44 -10.63 18.70
#